data_AF-A0AAE4BR56-F1
#
_entry.id   AF-A0AAE4BR56-F1
#
_cell.length_a   1.000
_cell.length_b   1.000
_cell.length_c   1.000
_cell.angle_alpha   90.00
_cell.angle_beta   90.00
_cell.angle_gamma   90.00
#
_symmetry.space_group_name_H-M   'P 1'
#
loop_
_entity.id
_entity.type
_entity.pdbx_description
1 polymer ?
#
loop_
_entity_poly.entity_id
_entity_poly.type
_entity_poly.pdbx_seq_one_letter_code
_entity_poly.pdbx_strand_id
1 'polypeptide(L)'
;MTLLYTFLTVYTLFNIWVLKKINKFQSLSAKQKRIHMILIWVFPFFWYWILTQIIGDGKSKTMTVKERKNLIKKGRGGFYESKKAFDFYR
;
A
#
# COMPACT_ATOMS: atom_id res chain seq x y z
N MET A 1 6.22 -17.39 3.82
CA MET A 1 5.26 -18.00 2.88
C MET A 1 3.94 -18.36 3.54
N THR A 2 3.93 -19.08 4.67
CA THR A 2 2.71 -19.48 5.40
C THR A 2 1.76 -18.34 5.75
N LEU A 3 2.26 -17.20 6.26
CA LEU A 3 1.42 -16.08 6.70
C LEU A 3 0.64 -15.42 5.54
N LEU A 4 1.26 -15.31 4.35
CA LEU A 4 0.61 -14.79 3.15
C LEU A 4 -0.50 -15.73 2.68
N TYR A 5 -0.24 -17.04 2.66
CA TYR A 5 -1.25 -18.03 2.29
C TYR A 5 -2.42 -18.01 3.25
N THR A 6 -2.18 -18.00 4.56
CA THR A 6 -3.25 -17.90 5.57
C THR A 6 -4.10 -16.66 5.37
N PHE A 7 -3.48 -15.50 5.14
CA PHE A 7 -4.19 -14.26 4.86
C PHE A 7 -5.07 -14.36 3.60
N LEU A 8 -4.52 -14.88 2.51
CA LEU A 8 -5.24 -15.09 1.26
C LEU A 8 -6.42 -16.06 1.43
N THR A 9 -6.23 -17.16 2.18
CA THR A 9 -7.30 -18.13 2.46
C THR A 9 -8.42 -17.51 3.30
N VAL A 10 -8.09 -16.75 4.33
CA VAL A 10 -9.11 -16.04 5.14
C VAL A 10 -9.87 -15.03 4.27
N TYR A 11 -9.16 -14.28 3.44
CA TYR A 11 -9.76 -13.29 2.55
C TYR A 11 -10.71 -13.92 1.52
N THR A 12 -10.32 -15.04 0.90
CA THR A 12 -11.18 -15.73 -0.07
C THR A 12 -12.42 -16.33 0.59
N LEU A 13 -12.29 -16.95 1.76
CA LEU A 13 -13.43 -17.48 2.52
C LEU A 13 -14.41 -16.37 2.92
N PHE A 14 -13.90 -15.23 3.37
CA PHE A 14 -14.73 -14.07 3.69
C PHE A 14 -15.50 -13.56 2.45
N ASN A 15 -14.84 -13.43 1.30
CA ASN A 15 -15.50 -13.03 0.06
C ASN A 15 -16.63 -13.99 -0.35
N ILE A 16 -16.39 -15.30 -0.27
CA ILE A 16 -17.41 -16.31 -0.56
C ILE A 16 -18.62 -16.16 0.37
N TRP A 17 -18.39 -15.94 1.66
CA TRP A 17 -19.46 -15.72 2.64
C TRP A 17 -20.28 -14.47 2.32
N VAL A 18 -19.64 -13.34 2.01
CA VAL A 18 -20.32 -12.09 1.64
C VAL A 18 -21.14 -12.27 0.36
N LEU A 19 -20.59 -12.93 -0.67
CA LEU A 19 -21.28 -13.22 -1.93
C LEU A 19 -22.54 -14.07 -1.72
N LYS A 20 -22.45 -15.12 -0.89
CA LYS A 20 -23.62 -15.94 -0.52
C LYS A 20 -24.70 -15.10 0.16
N LYS A 21 -24.30 -14.21 1.06
CA LYS A 21 -25.23 -13.31 1.77
C LYS A 21 -25.95 -12.38 0.79
N ILE A 22 -25.23 -11.72 -0.12
CA ILE A 22 -25.80 -10.81 -1.13
C ILE A 22 -26.75 -11.54 -2.08
N ASN A 23 -26.41 -12.75 -2.51
CA ASN A 23 -27.26 -13.53 -3.41
C ASN A 23 -28.58 -13.94 -2.73
N LYS A 24 -28.55 -14.25 -1.42
CA LYS A 24 -29.73 -14.62 -0.64
C LYS A 24 -30.68 -13.44 -0.37
N PHE A 25 -30.20 -12.20 -0.44
CA PHE A 25 -31.07 -11.03 -0.25
C PHE A 25 -32.12 -10.94 -1.36
N GLN A 26 -33.40 -11.14 -1.02
CA GLN A 26 -34.52 -11.05 -1.96
C GLN A 26 -34.90 -9.60 -2.29
N SER A 27 -34.64 -8.66 -1.38
CA SER A 27 -34.96 -7.24 -1.56
C SER A 27 -34.10 -6.54 -2.63
N LEU A 28 -32.97 -7.14 -3.02
CA LEU A 28 -32.07 -6.58 -4.03
C LEU A 28 -32.39 -7.12 -5.43
N SER A 29 -32.57 -6.22 -6.38
CA SER A 29 -32.67 -6.55 -7.80
C SER A 29 -31.38 -7.18 -8.33
N ALA A 30 -31.47 -7.95 -9.42
CA ALA A 30 -30.30 -8.58 -10.05
C ALA A 30 -29.21 -7.56 -10.46
N LYS A 31 -29.62 -6.35 -10.89
CA LYS A 31 -28.70 -5.25 -11.21
C LYS A 31 -27.95 -4.76 -9.96
N GLN A 32 -28.63 -4.56 -8.85
CA GLN A 32 -28.00 -4.15 -7.59
C GLN A 32 -27.04 -5.21 -7.05
N LYS A 33 -27.39 -6.51 -7.16
CA LYS A 33 -26.49 -7.62 -6.81
C LYS A 33 -25.19 -7.58 -7.63
N ARG A 34 -25.29 -7.35 -8.96
CA ARG A 34 -24.10 -7.19 -9.82
C ARG A 34 -23.21 -6.03 -9.40
N ILE A 35 -23.82 -4.87 -9.11
CA ILE A 35 -23.07 -3.70 -8.63
C ILE A 35 -22.35 -4.02 -7.33
N HIS A 36 -23.01 -4.66 -6.37
CA HIS A 36 -22.38 -5.03 -5.09
C HIS A 36 -21.22 -6.01 -5.28
N MET A 37 -21.35 -6.99 -6.17
CA MET A 37 -20.26 -7.91 -6.50
C MET A 37 -19.04 -7.19 -7.09
N ILE A 38 -19.26 -6.24 -8.00
CA ILE A 38 -18.20 -5.41 -8.58
C ILE A 38 -17.56 -4.54 -7.50
N LEU A 39 -18.38 -3.92 -6.64
CA LEU A 39 -17.90 -3.03 -5.59
C LEU A 39 -16.96 -3.73 -4.62
N ILE A 40 -17.30 -4.96 -4.21
CA ILE A 40 -16.45 -5.78 -3.31
C ILE A 40 -15.07 -6.03 -3.94
N TRP A 41 -15.03 -6.25 -5.25
CA TRP A 41 -13.78 -6.48 -5.98
C TRP A 41 -12.95 -5.22 -6.18
N VAL A 42 -13.60 -4.06 -6.37
CA VAL A 42 -12.93 -2.77 -6.59
C VAL A 42 -12.49 -2.13 -5.26
N PHE A 43 -13.16 -2.44 -4.16
CA PHE A 43 -12.92 -1.86 -2.84
C PHE A 43 -11.44 -1.89 -2.39
N PRO A 44 -10.68 -3.00 -2.55
CA PRO A 44 -9.26 -3.04 -2.17
C PRO A 44 -8.40 -2.03 -2.95
N PHE A 45 -8.69 -1.81 -4.23
CA PHE A 45 -7.96 -0.86 -5.07
C PHE A 45 -8.26 0.57 -4.65
N PHE A 46 -9.54 0.86 -4.38
CA PHE A 46 -9.95 2.16 -3.88
C PHE A 46 -9.33 2.47 -2.51
N TRP A 47 -9.31 1.47 -1.62
CA TRP A 47 -8.66 1.57 -0.31
C TRP A 47 -7.16 1.82 -0.43
N TYR A 48 -6.47 1.06 -1.29
CA TYR A 48 -5.05 1.30 -1.58
C TYR A 48 -4.81 2.72 -2.08
N TRP A 49 -5.63 3.20 -3.03
CA TRP A 49 -5.52 4.55 -3.56
C TRP A 49 -5.68 5.61 -2.45
N ILE A 50 -6.70 5.49 -1.59
CA ILE A 50 -6.88 6.38 -0.43
C ILE A 50 -5.65 6.34 0.49
N LEU A 51 -5.16 5.15 0.84
CA LEU A 51 -3.98 5.01 1.68
C LEU A 51 -2.76 5.69 1.06
N THR A 52 -2.58 5.59 -0.26
CA THR A 52 -1.47 6.28 -0.94
C THR A 52 -1.61 7.80 -0.95
N GLN A 53 -2.83 8.35 -0.87
CA GLN A 53 -3.04 9.80 -0.75
C GLN A 53 -2.81 10.27 0.68
N ILE A 54 -3.27 9.51 1.69
CA ILE A 54 -3.17 9.90 3.10
C ILE A 54 -1.77 9.65 3.68
N ILE A 55 -1.13 8.54 3.30
CA ILE A 55 0.18 8.11 3.84
C ILE A 55 1.32 8.52 2.88
N GLY A 56 0.99 8.92 1.65
CA GLY A 56 1.95 9.20 0.57
C GLY A 56 2.91 10.35 0.81
N ASP A 57 2.59 11.28 1.71
CA ASP A 57 3.48 12.38 2.09
C ASP A 57 4.73 11.90 2.85
N GLY A 58 4.71 10.66 3.37
CA GLY A 58 5.82 10.05 4.09
C GLY A 58 6.75 9.19 3.26
N LYS A 59 6.63 9.15 1.92
CA LYS A 59 7.64 8.49 1.08
C LYS A 59 8.93 9.30 1.18
N SER A 60 9.81 8.90 2.11
CA SER A 60 11.22 9.28 2.06
C SER A 60 11.70 8.98 0.65
N LYS A 61 11.86 10.00 -0.19
CA LYS A 61 12.49 9.85 -1.49
C LYS A 61 13.80 9.12 -1.22
N THR A 62 13.93 7.89 -1.69
CA THR A 62 15.19 7.17 -1.60
C THR A 62 16.22 8.03 -2.30
N MET A 63 17.11 8.64 -1.52
CA MET A 63 18.05 9.62 -2.03
C MET A 63 18.91 8.96 -3.11
N THR A 64 18.95 9.56 -4.29
CA THR A 64 19.80 9.06 -5.36
C THR A 64 21.28 9.31 -5.04
N VAL A 65 22.18 8.49 -5.60
CA VAL A 65 23.64 8.67 -5.42
C VAL A 65 24.10 10.08 -5.83
N LYS A 66 23.43 10.67 -6.83
CA LYS A 66 23.72 12.03 -7.32
C LYS A 66 23.29 13.10 -6.31
N GLU A 67 22.10 12.97 -5.74
CA GLU A 67 21.62 13.87 -4.67
C GLU A 67 22.50 13.78 -3.43
N ARG A 68 22.91 12.57 -3.02
CA ARG A 68 23.85 12.34 -1.92
C ARG A 68 25.17 13.08 -2.13
N LYS A 69 25.78 12.95 -3.30
CA LYS A 69 27.05 13.63 -3.63
C LYS A 69 26.91 15.15 -3.61
N ASN A 70 25.75 15.69 -4.01
CA ASN A 70 25.49 17.13 -3.98
C ASN A 70 25.30 17.67 -2.55
N LEU A 71 24.64 16.90 -1.67
CA LEU A 71 24.50 17.25 -0.25
C LEU A 71 25.85 17.24 0.48
N ILE A 72 26.68 16.22 0.25
CA ILE A 72 28.06 16.16 0.78
C ILE A 72 28.88 17.38 0.33
N LYS A 73 28.79 17.76 -0.95
CA LYS A 73 29.49 18.94 -1.49
C LYS A 73 29.00 20.27 -0.89
N LYS A 74 27.71 20.37 -0.59
CA LYS A 74 27.10 21.58 -0.01
C LYS A 74 27.21 21.67 1.51
N GLY A 75 27.76 20.64 2.17
CA GLY A 75 27.88 20.58 3.63
C GLY A 75 26.54 20.60 4.36
N ARG A 76 25.45 20.23 3.67
CA ARG A 76 24.09 20.18 4.24
C ARG A 76 23.61 18.74 4.19
N GLY A 77 23.16 18.21 5.33
CA GLY A 77 22.68 16.83 5.47
C GLY A 77 22.86 16.31 6.89
N GLY A 78 22.16 15.24 7.24
CA GLY A 78 22.31 14.56 8.54
C GLY A 78 23.68 13.89 8.71
N PHE A 79 23.94 13.27 9.87
CA PHE A 79 25.23 12.63 10.19
C PHE A 79 25.72 11.70 9.06
N TYR A 80 24.85 10.81 8.56
CA TYR A 80 25.11 9.84 7.50
C TYR A 80 25.25 10.44 6.08
N GLU A 81 24.90 11.71 5.91
CA GLU A 81 24.94 12.46 4.65
C GLU A 81 26.09 13.50 4.65
N SER A 82 26.77 13.66 5.77
CA SER A 82 27.87 14.60 5.96
C SER A 82 29.22 13.96 5.61
N LYS A 83 30.20 14.81 5.25
CA LYS A 83 31.58 14.39 4.99
C LYS A 83 32.21 13.65 6.19
N LYS A 84 31.76 13.96 7.42
CA LYS A 84 32.21 13.30 8.66
C LYS A 84 31.92 11.80 8.68
N ALA A 85 30.79 11.34 8.15
CA ALA A 85 30.50 9.91 8.08
C ALA A 85 31.37 9.20 7.03
N PHE A 86 31.72 9.88 5.92
CA PHE A 86 32.62 9.30 4.92
C PHE A 86 34.05 9.14 5.45
N ASP A 87 34.53 10.13 6.20
CA ASP A 87 35.87 10.10 6.79
C ASP A 87 36.00 9.14 7.98
N PHE A 88 34.89 8.75 8.64
CA PHE A 88 34.90 7.79 9.76
C PHE A 88 35.08 6.32 9.32
N TYR A 89 34.67 5.98 8.09
CA TYR A 89 34.72 4.61 7.56
C TYR A 89 35.87 4.38 6.55
N ARG A 90 36.79 5.34 6.43
CA ARG A 90 37.95 5.27 5.55
C ARG A 90 39.21 5.11 6.38
#